data_AF-A0A9W4RA13-F1
#
_entry.id   AF-A0A9W4RA13-F1
#
_cell.length_a   1.000
_cell.length_b   1.000
_cell.length_c   1.000
_cell.angle_alpha   90.00
_cell.angle_beta   90.00
_cell.angle_gamma   90.00
#
_symmetry.space_group_name_H-M   'P 1'
#
loop_
_entity.id
_entity.type
_entity.pdbx_description
1 polymer ?
#
loop_
_entity_poly.entity_id
_entity_poly.type
_entity_poly.pdbx_seq_one_letter_code
_entity_poly.pdbx_strand_id
1 'polypeptide(L)'
;MAEDHSEPPEIVPAAQKPKRPAVSRKAVVGQLWRAAKRQLDAHEDHLADLPKGSTASEADAKALATLARTVRELVAIEEPQAGKRDKQTDELSAADGLRHVAQLRQELARRLEALAAEEAGEGAQEAGGDGAA
;
A
#
# COMPACT_ATOMS: atom_id res chain seq x y z
N MET A 1 8.14 -8.53 -86.82
CA MET A 1 7.06 -9.52 -86.62
C MET A 1 7.40 -10.26 -85.34
N ALA A 2 6.58 -10.07 -84.29
CA ALA A 2 6.39 -10.89 -83.08
C ALA A 2 7.65 -11.30 -82.28
N GLU A 3 7.70 -11.32 -80.94
CA GLU A 3 6.69 -11.80 -80.00
C GLU A 3 6.86 -11.08 -78.66
N ASP A 4 5.77 -10.44 -78.22
CA ASP A 4 5.55 -9.91 -76.88
C ASP A 4 5.41 -11.10 -75.91
N HIS A 5 6.41 -11.35 -75.07
CA HIS A 5 6.29 -12.26 -73.94
C HIS A 5 5.94 -11.45 -72.70
N SER A 6 4.65 -11.14 -72.58
CA SER A 6 4.04 -10.66 -71.34
C SER A 6 4.06 -11.79 -70.30
N GLU A 7 5.10 -11.83 -69.45
CA GLU A 7 5.12 -12.63 -68.22
C GLU A 7 4.14 -12.02 -67.19
N PRO A 8 3.20 -12.80 -66.63
CA PRO A 8 2.31 -12.34 -65.57
C PRO A 8 3.09 -12.14 -64.26
N PRO A 9 2.73 -11.16 -63.42
CA PRO A 9 3.44 -10.89 -62.19
C PRO A 9 3.30 -12.07 -61.23
N GLU A 10 4.44 -12.67 -60.87
CA GLU A 10 4.52 -13.61 -59.75
C GLU A 10 4.00 -12.93 -58.49
N ILE A 11 2.86 -13.42 -58.00
CA ILE A 11 2.30 -13.03 -56.71
C ILE A 11 3.21 -13.64 -55.64
N VAL A 12 4.23 -12.88 -55.25
CA VAL A 12 5.02 -13.19 -54.05
C VAL A 12 4.08 -13.18 -52.85
N PRO A 13 3.96 -14.27 -52.07
CA PRO A 13 3.13 -14.27 -50.88
C PRO A 13 3.71 -13.24 -49.90
N ALA A 14 2.90 -12.24 -49.57
CA ALA A 14 3.23 -11.20 -48.60
C ALA A 14 3.81 -11.85 -47.34
N ALA A 15 5.09 -11.57 -47.08
CA ALA A 15 5.79 -12.00 -45.88
C ALA A 15 4.93 -11.59 -44.68
N GLN A 16 4.36 -12.59 -44.01
CA GLN A 16 3.58 -12.39 -42.80
C GLN A 16 4.51 -11.77 -41.76
N LYS A 17 4.33 -10.47 -41.51
CA LYS A 17 5.04 -9.75 -40.46
C LYS A 17 4.86 -10.56 -39.16
N PRO A 18 5.95 -10.96 -38.47
CA PRO A 18 5.81 -11.69 -37.23
C PRO A 18 5.05 -10.81 -36.25
N LYS A 19 3.81 -11.22 -35.93
CA LYS A 19 3.03 -10.63 -34.84
C LYS A 19 3.85 -10.86 -33.58
N ARG A 20 4.57 -9.82 -33.14
CA ARG A 20 5.28 -9.84 -31.86
C ARG A 20 4.28 -10.32 -30.81
N PRO A 21 4.58 -11.38 -30.04
CA PRO A 21 3.66 -11.86 -29.03
C PRO A 21 3.36 -10.70 -28.11
N ALA A 22 2.09 -10.37 -27.94
CA ALA A 22 1.66 -9.34 -27.01
C ALA A 22 2.19 -9.75 -25.64
N VAL A 23 3.22 -9.06 -25.16
CA VAL A 23 3.80 -9.34 -23.85
C VAL A 23 2.68 -9.10 -22.85
N SER A 24 2.23 -10.17 -22.20
CA SER A 24 1.12 -10.07 -21.27
C SER A 24 1.56 -9.15 -20.12
N ARG A 25 0.66 -8.28 -19.65
CA ARG A 25 0.92 -7.39 -18.51
C ARG A 25 1.53 -8.17 -17.33
N LYS A 26 1.04 -9.38 -17.08
CA LYS A 26 1.56 -10.32 -16.08
C LYS A 26 3.03 -10.70 -16.29
N ALA A 27 3.46 -10.93 -17.54
CA ALA A 27 4.85 -11.24 -17.84
C ALA A 27 5.78 -10.05 -17.56
N VAL A 28 5.35 -8.82 -17.90
CA VAL A 28 6.09 -7.59 -17.59
C VAL A 28 6.20 -7.40 -16.07
N VAL A 29 5.10 -7.54 -15.35
CA VAL A 29 5.11 -7.37 -13.89
C VAL A 29 5.97 -8.44 -13.20
N GLY A 30 5.88 -9.70 -13.63
CA GLY A 30 6.77 -10.75 -13.12
C GLY A 30 8.25 -10.55 -13.47
N GLN A 31 8.54 -9.88 -14.59
CA GLN A 31 9.91 -9.46 -14.91
C GLN A 31 10.39 -8.32 -13.99
N LEU A 32 9.53 -7.32 -13.72
CA LEU A 32 9.84 -6.21 -12.81
C LEU A 32 10.05 -6.69 -11.38
N TRP A 33 9.26 -7.65 -10.89
CA TRP A 33 9.45 -8.30 -9.59
C TRP A 33 10.81 -8.99 -9.48
N ARG A 34 11.19 -9.75 -10.50
CA ARG A 34 12.51 -10.43 -10.52
C ARG A 34 13.66 -9.43 -10.58
N ALA A 35 13.49 -8.31 -11.29
CA ALA A 35 14.49 -7.25 -11.34
C ALA A 35 14.63 -6.55 -9.98
N ALA A 36 13.51 -6.16 -9.36
CA ALA A 36 13.50 -5.52 -8.04
C ALA A 36 14.14 -6.43 -6.97
N LYS A 37 13.84 -7.74 -6.99
CA LYS A 37 14.48 -8.71 -6.09
C LYS A 37 16.00 -8.75 -6.28
N ARG A 38 16.49 -8.86 -7.52
CA ARG A 38 17.94 -8.87 -7.80
C ARG A 38 18.63 -7.58 -7.35
N GLN A 39 17.95 -6.44 -7.44
CA GLN A 39 18.48 -5.17 -6.94
C GLN A 39 18.55 -5.15 -5.42
N LEU A 40 17.54 -5.67 -4.72
CA LEU A 40 17.57 -5.80 -3.27
C LEU A 40 18.71 -6.72 -2.83
N ASP A 41 18.84 -7.91 -3.43
CA ASP A 41 19.91 -8.86 -3.13
C ASP A 41 21.30 -8.20 -3.31
N ALA A 42 21.51 -7.45 -4.39
CA ALA A 42 22.77 -6.74 -4.64
C ALA A 42 23.07 -5.62 -3.63
N HIS A 43 22.04 -4.93 -3.13
CA HIS A 43 22.20 -3.93 -2.07
C HIS A 43 22.45 -4.58 -0.71
N GLU A 44 21.85 -5.74 -0.43
CA GLU A 44 22.13 -6.52 0.78
C GLU A 44 23.58 -7.02 0.79
N ASP A 45 24.07 -7.55 -0.33
CA ASP A 45 25.48 -7.94 -0.49
C ASP A 45 26.41 -6.74 -0.26
N HIS A 46 26.08 -5.57 -0.83
CA HIS A 46 26.87 -4.35 -0.62
C HIS A 46 26.90 -3.95 0.86
N LEU A 47 25.75 -3.99 1.56
CA LEU A 47 25.67 -3.69 2.99
C LEU A 47 26.41 -4.73 3.85
N ALA A 48 26.48 -5.99 3.42
CA ALA A 48 27.21 -7.04 4.11
C ALA A 48 28.73 -6.86 3.99
N ASP A 49 29.22 -6.29 2.89
CA ASP A 49 30.63 -5.96 2.67
C ASP A 49 31.10 -4.73 3.48
N LEU A 50 30.17 -3.92 4.01
CA LEU A 50 30.53 -2.77 4.84
C LEU A 50 31.10 -3.21 6.21
N PRO A 51 32.15 -2.53 6.71
CA PRO A 51 32.71 -2.85 8.01
C PRO A 51 31.68 -2.63 9.12
N LYS A 52 31.61 -3.58 10.06
CA LYS A 52 30.68 -3.56 11.19
C LYS A 52 30.78 -2.23 11.95
N GLY A 53 29.68 -1.46 11.98
CA GLY A 53 29.63 -0.15 12.63
C GLY A 53 29.71 1.04 11.68
N SER A 54 29.93 0.83 10.37
CA SER A 54 29.74 1.89 9.37
C SER A 54 28.25 2.16 9.18
N THR A 55 27.84 3.43 9.18
CA THR A 55 26.50 3.80 8.75
C THR A 55 26.38 3.56 7.25
N ALA A 56 25.26 2.96 6.82
CA ALA A 56 24.95 2.83 5.41
C ALA A 56 24.88 4.22 4.76
N SER A 57 25.33 4.32 3.51
CA SER A 57 25.37 5.60 2.79
C SER A 57 23.96 6.19 2.63
N GLU A 58 23.84 7.52 2.65
CA GLU A 58 22.58 8.21 2.33
C GLU A 58 22.06 7.82 0.93
N ALA A 59 22.98 7.54 0.01
CA ALA A 59 22.64 7.05 -1.33
C ALA A 59 21.95 5.68 -1.29
N ASP A 60 22.40 4.77 -0.43
CA ASP A 60 21.79 3.44 -0.26
C ASP A 60 20.42 3.55 0.39
N ALA A 61 20.26 4.42 1.39
CA ALA A 61 18.97 4.68 2.01
C ALA A 61 17.95 5.22 0.98
N LYS A 62 18.37 6.11 0.08
CA LYS A 62 17.53 6.62 -1.02
C LYS A 62 17.21 5.54 -2.04
N ALA A 63 18.17 4.68 -2.39
CA ALA A 63 17.95 3.55 -3.29
C ALA A 63 16.90 2.57 -2.72
N LEU A 64 17.04 2.20 -1.44
CA LEU A 64 16.10 1.33 -0.72
C LEU A 64 14.70 1.95 -0.61
N ALA A 65 14.60 3.24 -0.30
CA ALA A 65 13.31 3.94 -0.25
C ALA A 65 12.62 3.95 -1.62
N THR A 66 13.38 4.12 -2.70
CA THR A 66 12.87 4.07 -4.07
C THR A 66 12.41 2.65 -4.43
N LEU A 67 13.18 1.62 -4.07
CA LEU A 67 12.83 0.22 -4.32
C LEU A 67 11.58 -0.20 -3.53
N ALA A 68 11.44 0.22 -2.27
CA ALA A 68 10.22 0.01 -1.49
C ALA A 68 9.00 0.66 -2.15
N ARG A 69 9.18 1.87 -2.71
CA ARG A 69 8.12 2.54 -3.48
C ARG A 69 7.75 1.77 -4.75
N THR A 70 8.71 1.30 -5.53
CA THR A 70 8.42 0.54 -6.76
C THR A 70 7.75 -0.81 -6.45
N VAL A 71 8.15 -1.50 -5.38
CA VAL A 71 7.47 -2.73 -4.93
C VAL A 71 6.02 -2.43 -4.56
N ARG A 72 5.74 -1.35 -3.83
CA ARG A 72 4.36 -0.93 -3.53
C ARG A 72 3.55 -0.63 -4.79
N GLU A 73 4.16 0.02 -5.78
CA GLU A 73 3.52 0.29 -7.07
C GLU A 73 3.28 -1.00 -7.87
N LEU A 74 4.20 -1.95 -7.86
CA LEU A 74 4.03 -3.27 -8.51
C LEU A 74 2.90 -4.08 -7.86
N VAL A 75 2.82 -4.09 -6.53
CA VAL A 75 1.74 -4.75 -5.77
C VAL A 75 0.39 -4.12 -6.13
N ALA A 76 0.30 -2.79 -6.20
CA ALA A 76 -0.92 -2.08 -6.60
C ALA A 76 -1.36 -2.34 -8.06
N ILE A 77 -0.43 -2.78 -8.91
CA ILE A 77 -0.69 -3.18 -10.30
C ILE A 77 -1.19 -4.63 -10.37
N GLU A 78 -0.72 -5.51 -9.49
CA GLU A 78 -1.14 -6.93 -9.40
C GLU A 78 -2.45 -7.12 -8.64
N GLU A 79 -2.72 -6.28 -7.64
CA GLU A 79 -4.00 -6.27 -6.96
C GLU A 79 -5.09 -5.95 -8.01
N PRO A 80 -6.07 -6.84 -8.23
CA PRO A 80 -7.22 -6.49 -9.05
C PRO A 80 -7.80 -5.23 -8.40
N GLN A 81 -7.99 -4.17 -9.17
CA GLN A 81 -8.53 -2.88 -8.71
C GLN A 81 -9.99 -3.03 -8.23
N ALA A 82 -10.25 -3.90 -7.25
CA ALA A 82 -11.44 -3.94 -6.43
C ALA A 82 -11.33 -2.83 -5.38
N GLY A 83 -11.10 -1.58 -5.82
CA GLY A 83 -10.60 -0.59 -4.88
C GLY A 83 -10.55 0.86 -5.33
N LYS A 84 -10.92 1.23 -6.56
CA LYS A 84 -11.44 2.59 -6.79
C LYS A 84 -12.90 2.67 -6.29
N ARG A 85 -13.10 2.22 -5.06
CA ARG A 85 -14.32 2.27 -4.27
C ARG A 85 -14.04 2.71 -2.82
N ASP A 86 -12.84 3.15 -2.49
CA ASP A 86 -12.54 3.85 -1.22
C ASP A 86 -13.14 5.25 -1.12
N LYS A 87 -14.13 5.58 -1.96
CA LYS A 87 -15.00 6.74 -1.79
C LYS A 87 -16.42 6.38 -1.32
N GLN A 88 -16.74 5.09 -1.18
CA GLN A 88 -18.09 4.66 -0.77
C GLN A 88 -18.17 4.13 0.67
N THR A 89 -17.05 3.84 1.33
CA THR A 89 -17.06 3.39 2.74
C THR A 89 -16.65 4.48 3.72
N ASP A 90 -16.04 5.56 3.24
CA ASP A 90 -15.78 6.79 4.01
C ASP A 90 -17.02 7.72 4.08
N GLU A 91 -18.16 7.26 3.55
CA GLU A 91 -19.48 7.89 3.67
C GLU A 91 -20.37 7.18 4.70
N LEU A 92 -19.81 6.75 5.83
CA LEU A 92 -20.53 7.13 7.06
C LEU A 92 -20.38 8.65 7.10
N SER A 93 -21.36 9.36 6.52
CA SER A 93 -21.39 10.81 6.32
C SER A 93 -20.60 11.52 7.41
N ALA A 94 -19.68 12.43 7.10
CA ALA A 94 -18.87 13.11 8.11
C ALA A 94 -19.71 13.64 9.31
N ALA A 95 -20.99 13.92 9.08
CA ALA A 95 -22.00 14.20 10.11
C ALA A 95 -22.29 13.04 11.08
N ASP A 96 -22.42 11.79 10.60
CA ASP A 96 -22.56 10.58 11.41
C ASP A 96 -21.31 10.29 12.24
N GLY A 97 -20.12 10.49 11.67
CA GLY A 97 -18.86 10.41 12.43
C GLY A 97 -18.84 11.41 13.59
N LEU A 98 -19.22 12.67 13.34
CA LEU A 98 -19.32 13.70 14.38
C LEU A 98 -20.38 13.38 15.45
N ARG A 99 -21.54 12.82 15.05
CA ARG A 99 -22.59 12.35 15.98
C ARG A 99 -22.08 11.23 16.88
N HIS A 100 -21.37 10.25 16.32
CA HIS A 100 -20.82 9.14 17.08
C HIS A 100 -19.76 9.59 18.09
N VAL A 101 -18.88 10.52 17.69
CA VAL A 101 -17.88 11.11 18.60
C VAL A 101 -18.56 11.90 19.73
N ALA A 102 -19.65 12.63 19.45
CA ALA A 102 -20.41 13.32 20.49
C ALA A 102 -21.04 12.36 21.50
N GLN A 103 -21.60 11.24 21.04
CA GLN A 103 -22.14 10.18 21.90
C GLN A 103 -21.05 9.55 22.78
N LEU A 104 -19.88 9.27 22.21
CA LEU A 104 -18.75 8.71 22.97
C LEU A 104 -18.28 9.67 24.06
N ARG A 105 -18.20 10.97 23.77
CA ARG A 105 -17.84 12.00 24.77
C ARG A 105 -18.86 12.07 25.91
N GLN A 106 -20.14 11.97 25.59
CA GLN A 106 -21.20 12.00 26.60
C GLN A 106 -21.17 10.77 27.51
N GLU A 107 -20.96 9.58 26.94
CA GLU A 107 -20.84 8.34 27.69
C GLU A 107 -19.59 8.36 28.59
N LEU A 108 -18.46 8.87 28.08
CA LEU A 108 -17.25 9.04 28.88
C LEU A 108 -17.48 10.01 30.05
N ALA A 109 -18.13 11.14 29.81
CA ALA A 109 -18.45 12.10 30.86
C ALA A 109 -19.32 11.47 31.96
N ARG A 110 -20.34 10.68 31.60
CA ARG A 110 -21.17 9.94 32.56
C ARG A 110 -20.36 8.94 33.38
N ARG A 111 -19.44 8.21 32.76
CA ARG A 111 -18.59 7.24 33.48
C ARG A 111 -17.63 7.92 34.44
N LEU A 112 -17.06 9.06 34.04
CA LEU A 112 -16.21 9.85 34.92
C LEU A 112 -16.99 10.45 36.08
N GLU A 113 -18.22 10.91 35.85
CA GLU A 113 -19.10 11.40 36.91
C GLU A 113 -19.50 10.28 37.88
N ALA A 114 -19.80 9.08 37.38
CA ALA A 114 -20.06 7.92 38.23
C ALA A 114 -18.84 7.55 39.08
N LEU A 115 -17.64 7.50 38.49
CA LEU A 115 -16.40 7.23 39.22
C LEU A 115 -16.12 8.30 40.29
N ALA A 116 -16.32 9.58 39.95
CA ALA A 116 -16.15 10.69 40.89
C ALA A 116 -17.18 10.63 42.03
N ALA A 117 -18.41 10.17 41.78
CA ALA A 117 -19.44 10.00 42.79
C ALA A 117 -19.16 8.80 43.71
N GLU A 118 -18.63 7.70 43.19
CA GLU A 118 -18.17 6.55 43.99
C GLU A 118 -17.00 6.97 44.90
N GLU A 119 -16.00 7.68 44.36
CA GLU A 119 -14.85 8.18 45.13
C GLU A 119 -15.25 9.21 46.20
N ALA A 120 -16.20 10.10 45.89
CA ALA A 120 -16.76 11.04 46.87
C ALA A 120 -17.65 10.34 47.93
N GLY A 121 -18.32 9.25 47.55
CA GLY A 121 -19.11 8.41 48.44
C GLY A 121 -18.25 7.63 49.43
N GLU A 122 -17.16 7.01 48.97
CA GLU A 122 -16.17 6.35 49.82
C GLU A 122 -15.47 7.34 50.75
N GLY A 123 -15.06 8.52 50.26
CA GLY A 123 -14.47 9.57 51.09
C GLY A 123 -15.42 10.15 52.15
N ALA A 124 -16.73 10.20 51.88
CA ALA A 124 -17.74 10.63 52.86
C ALA A 124 -18.06 9.54 53.89
N GLN A 125 -17.92 8.25 53.53
CA GLN A 125 -18.15 7.12 54.44
C GLN A 125 -16.96 6.93 55.40
N GLU A 126 -15.73 7.20 54.96
CA GLU A 126 -14.55 7.23 55.83
C GLU A 126 -14.52 8.48 56.74
N ALA A 127 -14.95 9.65 56.24
CA ALA A 127 -15.01 10.88 57.05
C ALA A 127 -16.19 10.93 58.06
N GLY A 128 -17.21 10.08 57.90
CA GLY A 128 -18.34 9.94 58.83
C GLY A 128 -18.16 8.86 59.90
N GLY A 129 -17.08 8.06 59.83
CA GLY A 129 -16.85 6.90 60.70
C GLY A 129 -15.98 7.16 61.94
N ASP A 130 -15.25 8.28 62.02
CA ASP A 130 -14.30 8.57 63.11
C ASP A 130 -14.70 9.83 63.90
N GLY A 131 -15.93 9.83 64.42
CA GLY A 131 -16.50 10.99 65.10
C GLY A 131 -17.75 10.71 65.94
N ALA A 132 -17.79 9.61 66.69
CA ALA A 132 -18.80 9.42 67.73
C ALA A 132 -18.29 8.53 68.88
N ALA A 133 -17.93 9.20 69.98
CA ALA A 133 -17.89 8.80 71.40
C ALA A 133 -17.34 7.41 71.80
#